data_AF-A0A2N2I045-F1
#
_entry.id   AF-A0A2N2I045-F1
#
_cell.length_a   1.000
_cell.length_b   1.000
_cell.length_c   1.000
_cell.angle_alpha   90.00
_cell.angle_beta   90.00
_cell.angle_gamma   90.00
#
_symmetry.space_group_name_H-M   'P 1'
#
loop_
_entity.id
_entity.type
_entity.pdbx_description
1 polymer ?
#
loop_
_entity_poly.entity_id
_entity_poly.type
_entity_poly.pdbx_seq_one_letter_code
_entity_poly.pdbx_strand_id
1 'polypeptide(L)'
;MKKSIMLAVISILLMMPPVSFAKIAISDGDLAAITGQVSISIDMSKRWPLQNVSNLSIIWADANGFTSYTDPGYFGTTDFTITGETTKFNGIVSIDITYNNGVTVVKAATPEIIIGGTTGMNIDATFKLGTDNALSGTQTLGAVYVGGIKADIPPGQVTVYIRPNSYGIYGSGQYFAQ
;
A
#
# COMPACT_ATOMS: atom_id res chain seq x y z
N MET A 1 39.10 -30.26 45.20
CA MET A 1 38.90 -29.37 44.03
C MET A 1 37.58 -29.62 43.29
N LYS A 2 37.19 -30.88 43.01
CA LYS A 2 35.93 -31.19 42.30
C LYS A 2 34.64 -30.73 43.04
N LYS A 3 34.59 -30.87 44.37
CA LYS A 3 33.42 -30.49 45.18
C LYS A 3 33.22 -28.98 45.32
N SER A 4 34.32 -28.22 45.35
CA SER A 4 34.32 -26.76 45.48
C SER A 4 33.81 -26.07 44.22
N ILE A 5 34.19 -26.59 43.04
CA ILE A 5 33.74 -26.08 41.74
C ILE A 5 32.24 -26.37 41.55
N MET A 6 31.76 -27.53 42.00
CA MET A 6 30.34 -27.89 41.91
C MET A 6 29.44 -26.96 42.73
N LEU A 7 29.86 -26.53 43.93
CA LEU A 7 29.12 -25.53 44.70
C LEU A 7 29.07 -24.18 43.99
N ALA A 8 30.18 -23.72 43.40
CA ALA A 8 30.23 -22.44 42.70
C ALA A 8 29.27 -22.41 41.49
N VAL A 9 29.18 -23.51 40.73
CA VAL A 9 28.27 -23.62 39.58
C VAL A 9 26.80 -23.59 40.02
N ILE A 10 26.46 -24.26 41.12
CA ILE A 10 25.09 -24.26 41.67
C ILE A 10 24.71 -22.87 42.19
N SER A 11 25.63 -22.18 42.87
CA SER A 11 25.39 -20.82 43.37
C SER A 11 25.17 -19.82 42.23
N ILE A 12 25.92 -19.93 41.13
CA ILE A 12 25.71 -19.08 39.94
C ILE A 12 24.35 -19.37 39.30
N LEU A 13 23.95 -20.64 39.20
CA LEU A 13 22.65 -21.03 38.64
C LEU A 13 21.47 -20.55 39.50
N LEU A 14 21.62 -20.53 40.82
CA LEU A 14 20.60 -20.03 41.76
C LEU A 14 20.55 -18.50 41.85
N MET A 15 21.62 -17.81 41.46
CA MET A 15 21.71 -16.35 41.42
C MET A 15 21.34 -15.74 40.07
N MET A 16 21.17 -16.55 39.02
CA MET A 16 20.55 -16.08 37.78
C MET A 16 19.07 -15.82 38.09
N PRO A 17 18.58 -14.57 37.98
CA PRO A 17 17.15 -14.32 38.07
C PRO A 17 16.48 -15.22 37.04
N PRO A 18 15.40 -15.96 37.39
CA PRO A 18 14.72 -16.80 36.42
C PRO A 18 14.39 -15.90 35.24
N VAL A 19 14.97 -16.23 34.08
CA VAL A 19 14.80 -15.45 32.86
C VAL A 19 13.30 -15.49 32.59
N SER A 20 12.63 -14.42 33.01
CA SER A 20 11.20 -14.27 32.89
C SER A 20 10.97 -14.17 31.39
N PHE A 21 10.64 -15.30 30.77
CA PHE A 21 10.00 -15.30 29.48
C PHE A 21 8.66 -14.60 29.71
N ALA A 22 8.63 -13.29 29.53
CA ALA A 22 7.41 -12.53 29.32
C ALA A 22 6.85 -12.91 27.94
N LYS A 23 6.51 -14.19 27.77
CA LYS A 23 5.61 -14.65 26.74
C LYS A 23 4.26 -14.62 27.42
N ILE A 24 3.50 -13.56 27.19
CA ILE A 24 2.09 -13.56 27.55
C ILE A 24 1.46 -14.65 26.68
N ALA A 25 1.23 -15.82 27.27
CA ALA A 25 0.41 -16.84 26.66
C ALA A 25 -1.01 -16.29 26.70
N ILE A 26 -1.45 -15.73 25.57
CA ILE A 26 -2.84 -15.32 25.39
C ILE A 26 -3.65 -16.61 25.41
N SER A 27 -4.47 -16.81 26.44
CA SER A 27 -5.39 -17.94 26.50
C SER A 27 -6.52 -17.74 25.49
N ASP A 28 -7.23 -18.80 25.09
CA ASP A 28 -8.40 -18.66 24.21
C ASP A 28 -9.49 -17.76 24.82
N GLY A 29 -9.53 -17.67 26.16
CA GLY A 29 -10.38 -16.72 26.90
C GLY A 29 -9.92 -15.26 26.76
N ASP A 30 -8.62 -15.01 26.77
CA ASP A 30 -8.04 -13.68 26.51
C ASP A 30 -8.23 -13.28 25.03
N LEU A 31 -8.13 -14.25 24.11
CA LEU A 31 -8.42 -14.06 22.70
C LEU A 31 -9.91 -13.76 22.48
N ALA A 32 -10.81 -14.47 23.16
CA ALA A 32 -12.25 -14.21 23.12
C ALA A 32 -12.60 -12.81 23.67
N ALA A 33 -11.89 -12.35 24.71
CA ALA A 33 -12.02 -10.99 25.22
C ALA A 33 -11.49 -9.92 24.23
N ILE A 34 -10.44 -10.23 23.45
CA ILE A 34 -9.91 -9.36 22.39
C ILE A 34 -10.82 -9.35 21.15
N THR A 35 -11.50 -10.46 20.82
CA THR A 35 -12.49 -10.50 19.72
C THR A 35 -13.72 -9.61 19.96
N GLY A 36 -13.84 -9.04 21.16
CA GLY A 36 -14.82 -8.01 21.53
C GLY A 36 -14.33 -6.57 21.40
N GLN A 37 -13.29 -6.28 20.61
CA GLN A 37 -12.96 -4.88 20.31
C GLN A 37 -14.09 -4.24 19.49
N VAL A 38 -14.70 -3.21 20.08
CA VAL A 38 -15.82 -2.42 19.53
C VAL A 38 -15.49 -1.79 18.17
N SER A 39 -14.21 -1.61 17.83
CA SER A 39 -13.78 -1.15 16.50
C SER A 39 -12.28 -1.35 16.27
N ILE A 40 -11.90 -1.59 15.02
CA ILE A 40 -10.51 -1.50 14.54
C ILE A 40 -10.38 -0.19 13.78
N SER A 41 -9.43 0.65 14.18
CA SER A 41 -9.15 1.95 13.55
C SER A 41 -7.74 1.94 12.98
N ILE A 42 -7.61 2.12 11.67
CA ILE A 42 -6.33 2.24 10.98
C ILE A 42 -6.17 3.67 10.50
N ASP A 43 -5.23 4.38 11.12
CA ASP A 43 -4.89 5.76 10.76
C ASP A 43 -4.05 5.77 9.47
N MET A 44 -4.69 6.12 8.36
CA MET A 44 -4.06 6.16 7.04
C MET A 44 -3.43 7.54 6.75
N SER A 45 -3.70 8.56 7.58
CA SER A 45 -3.17 9.92 7.41
C SER A 45 -1.65 10.03 7.59
N LYS A 46 -1.06 9.03 8.25
CA LYS A 46 0.38 8.96 8.52
C LYS A 46 1.17 8.19 7.46
N ARG A 47 0.51 7.62 6.45
CA ARG A 47 1.20 6.93 5.36
C ARG A 47 1.82 7.97 4.44
N TRP A 48 3.12 7.88 4.19
CA TRP A 48 3.78 8.80 3.26
C TRP A 48 3.14 8.68 1.88
N PRO A 49 2.65 9.79 1.31
CA PRO A 49 2.17 9.77 -0.06
C PRO A 49 3.32 9.34 -0.98
N LEU A 50 2.99 8.61 -2.03
CA LEU A 50 3.94 8.42 -3.12
C LEU A 50 4.21 9.80 -3.71
N GLN A 51 5.43 10.28 -3.58
CA GLN A 51 5.85 11.58 -4.08
C GLN A 51 6.91 11.37 -5.13
N ASN A 52 6.73 12.09 -6.24
CA ASN A 52 7.73 12.29 -7.29
C ASN A 52 8.33 11.01 -7.88
N VAL A 53 7.93 10.69 -9.10
CA VAL A 53 8.63 9.69 -9.92
C VAL A 53 9.41 10.47 -10.95
N SER A 54 10.74 10.40 -10.95
CA SER A 54 11.58 11.15 -11.88
C SER A 54 12.52 10.26 -12.66
N ASN A 55 12.94 10.76 -13.83
CA ASN A 55 13.97 10.16 -14.67
C ASN A 55 13.66 8.72 -15.09
N LEU A 56 12.39 8.38 -15.28
CA LEU A 56 12.02 7.11 -15.90
C LEU A 56 12.19 7.19 -17.42
N SER A 57 12.65 6.10 -17.99
CA SER A 57 12.62 5.87 -19.43
C SER A 57 11.74 4.67 -19.72
N ILE A 58 10.67 4.88 -20.50
CA ILE A 58 9.85 3.79 -21.03
C ILE A 58 10.28 3.62 -22.48
N ILE A 59 10.85 2.47 -22.80
CA ILE A 59 11.48 2.23 -24.10
C ILE A 59 10.89 0.96 -24.69
N TRP A 60 10.41 1.09 -25.91
CA TRP A 60 10.00 -0.01 -26.77
C TRP A 60 11.07 -0.18 -27.84
N ALA A 61 11.59 -1.39 -27.93
CA ALA A 61 12.56 -1.79 -28.94
C ALA A 61 11.88 -2.72 -29.93
N ASP A 62 12.22 -2.55 -31.21
CA ASP A 62 11.96 -3.55 -32.23
C ASP A 62 13.29 -3.98 -32.84
N ALA A 63 13.57 -5.28 -32.74
CA ALA A 63 14.78 -5.87 -33.31
C ALA A 63 14.68 -6.05 -34.83
N ASN A 64 13.47 -6.04 -35.41
CA ASN A 64 13.23 -6.46 -36.79
C ASN A 64 12.69 -5.35 -37.72
N GLY A 65 12.40 -4.16 -37.20
CA GLY A 65 11.88 -3.04 -38.00
C GLY A 65 10.62 -3.39 -38.81
N PHE A 66 10.16 -2.44 -39.62
CA PHE A 66 9.18 -2.73 -40.67
C PHE A 66 9.89 -3.21 -41.94
N THR A 67 9.20 -3.92 -42.85
CA THR A 67 9.73 -4.49 -44.10
C THR A 67 10.53 -3.55 -45.02
N SER A 68 10.51 -2.25 -44.76
CA SER A 68 11.24 -1.21 -45.51
C SER A 68 12.32 -0.47 -44.68
N TYR A 69 12.49 -0.80 -43.40
CA TYR A 69 13.43 -0.17 -42.47
C TYR A 69 14.26 -1.27 -41.78
N THR A 70 15.53 -1.39 -42.18
CA THR A 70 16.44 -2.44 -41.73
C THR A 70 17.18 -2.10 -40.44
N ASP A 71 17.10 -0.86 -39.97
CA ASP A 71 17.81 -0.39 -38.80
C ASP A 71 16.99 -0.64 -37.51
N PRO A 72 17.62 -1.11 -36.42
CA PRO A 72 16.98 -1.21 -35.12
C PRO A 72 16.46 0.16 -34.67
N GLY A 73 15.17 0.24 -34.37
CA GLY A 73 14.51 1.46 -33.91
C GLY A 73 14.13 1.34 -32.44
N TYR A 74 14.53 2.33 -31.65
CA TYR A 74 14.11 2.45 -30.26
C TYR A 74 13.22 3.66 -30.13
N PHE A 75 11.96 3.45 -29.75
CA PHE A 75 11.01 4.51 -29.46
C PHE A 75 10.75 4.54 -27.96
N GLY A 76 10.68 5.73 -27.38
CA GLY A 76 10.39 5.82 -25.96
C GLY A 76 10.31 7.23 -25.45
N THR A 77 10.20 7.34 -24.13
CA THR A 77 10.23 8.60 -23.42
C THR A 77 11.55 8.78 -22.70
N THR A 78 12.13 9.98 -22.75
CA THR A 78 13.12 10.43 -21.77
C THR A 78 12.46 11.36 -20.78
N ASP A 79 13.07 11.45 -19.60
CA ASP A 79 12.71 12.44 -18.58
C ASP A 79 11.25 12.31 -18.12
N PHE A 80 10.69 11.09 -18.17
CA PHE A 80 9.33 10.83 -17.70
C PHE A 80 9.28 11.13 -16.20
N THR A 81 8.54 12.18 -15.88
CA THR A 81 8.48 12.74 -14.54
C THR A 81 7.03 12.94 -14.15
N ILE A 82 6.66 12.38 -13.00
CA ILE A 82 5.43 12.70 -12.28
C ILE A 82 5.82 13.60 -11.12
N THR A 83 5.33 14.83 -11.10
CA THR A 83 5.58 15.78 -10.01
C THR A 83 4.32 16.05 -9.20
N GLY A 84 4.51 16.35 -7.92
CA GLY A 84 3.42 16.62 -6.98
C GLY A 84 3.01 15.40 -6.16
N GLU A 85 1.92 15.54 -5.41
CA GLU A 85 1.39 14.48 -4.57
C GLU A 85 0.58 13.50 -5.42
N THR A 86 1.09 12.28 -5.64
CA THR A 86 0.40 11.33 -6.55
C THR A 86 -0.82 10.69 -5.91
N THR A 87 -0.76 10.38 -4.61
CA THR A 87 -1.89 9.87 -3.85
C THR A 87 -1.70 10.10 -2.35
N LYS A 88 -2.71 10.64 -1.69
CA LYS A 88 -2.80 10.81 -0.24
C LYS A 88 -4.09 10.19 0.27
N PHE A 89 -3.98 9.47 1.39
CA PHE A 89 -5.12 9.02 2.17
C PHE A 89 -5.37 10.01 3.30
N ASN A 90 -6.58 10.54 3.40
CA ASN A 90 -6.96 11.46 4.45
C ASN A 90 -8.05 10.82 5.33
N GLY A 91 -7.77 10.76 6.63
CA GLY A 91 -8.65 10.12 7.61
C GLY A 91 -8.30 8.66 7.94
N ILE A 92 -9.30 7.97 8.48
CA ILE A 92 -9.16 6.69 9.17
C ILE A 92 -10.02 5.65 8.47
N VAL A 93 -9.49 4.45 8.29
CA VAL A 93 -10.32 3.26 8.02
C VAL A 93 -10.86 2.78 9.35
N SER A 94 -12.18 2.78 9.52
CA SER A 94 -12.83 2.14 10.67
C SER A 94 -13.53 0.86 10.23
N ILE A 95 -13.30 -0.20 10.98
CA ILE A 95 -14.01 -1.47 10.85
C ILE A 95 -14.80 -1.67 12.14
N ASP A 96 -16.12 -1.71 12.01
CA ASP A 96 -17.06 -2.01 13.08
C ASP A 96 -17.69 -3.37 12.81
N ILE A 97 -17.65 -4.25 13.81
CA ILE A 97 -18.22 -5.58 13.77
C ILE A 97 -19.28 -5.65 14.85
N THR A 98 -20.53 -5.74 14.43
CA THR A 98 -21.67 -5.81 15.33
C THR A 98 -22.45 -7.10 15.10
N TYR A 99 -22.91 -7.72 16.18
CA TYR A 99 -23.83 -8.86 16.12
C TYR A 99 -25.21 -8.46 16.66
N ASN A 100 -26.27 -8.77 15.90
CA ASN A 100 -27.64 -8.56 16.34
C ASN A 100 -28.57 -9.64 15.75
N ASN A 101 -29.37 -10.28 16.60
CA ASN A 101 -30.41 -11.24 16.20
C ASN A 101 -29.95 -12.33 15.22
N GLY A 102 -28.79 -12.96 15.48
CA GLY A 102 -28.24 -14.00 14.62
C GLY A 102 -27.43 -13.50 13.42
N VAL A 103 -27.45 -12.21 13.13
CA VAL A 103 -26.73 -11.64 11.98
C VAL A 103 -25.50 -10.89 12.47
N THR A 104 -24.34 -11.21 11.90
CA THR A 104 -23.13 -10.39 12.07
C THR A 104 -23.07 -9.38 10.93
N VAL A 105 -22.89 -8.12 11.26
CA VAL A 105 -22.71 -7.02 10.32
C VAL A 105 -21.30 -6.50 10.47
N VAL A 106 -20.57 -6.46 9.36
CA VAL A 106 -19.26 -5.81 9.28
C VAL A 106 -19.43 -4.55 8.45
N LYS A 107 -19.15 -3.40 9.05
CA LYS A 107 -19.11 -2.11 8.35
C LYS A 107 -17.67 -1.64 8.27
N ALA A 108 -17.23 -1.33 7.06
CA ALA A 108 -15.95 -0.71 6.82
C ALA A 108 -16.18 0.70 6.24
N ALA A 109 -15.68 1.73 6.91
CA ALA A 109 -15.58 3.07 6.36
C ALA A 109 -14.23 3.23 5.64
N THR A 110 -14.25 3.79 4.44
CA THR A 110 -13.02 4.11 3.70
C THR A 110 -12.58 5.55 4.01
N PRO A 111 -11.26 5.82 4.05
CA PRO A 111 -10.76 7.18 4.10
C PRO A 111 -11.06 7.90 2.79
N GLU A 112 -10.89 9.22 2.80
CA GLU A 112 -10.82 10.02 1.58
C GLU A 112 -9.53 9.69 0.82
N ILE A 113 -9.62 9.58 -0.50
CA ILE A 113 -8.47 9.36 -1.38
C ILE A 113 -8.31 10.61 -2.26
N ILE A 114 -7.18 11.30 -2.08
CA ILE A 114 -6.85 12.51 -2.81
C ILE A 114 -5.74 12.16 -3.81
N ILE A 115 -5.97 12.40 -5.10
CA ILE A 115 -4.99 12.32 -6.18
C ILE A 115 -4.63 13.76 -6.56
N GLY A 116 -3.33 14.07 -6.66
CA GLY A 116 -2.84 15.40 -7.00
C GLY A 116 -2.69 16.36 -5.83
N GLY A 117 -3.22 16.04 -4.65
CA GLY A 117 -3.16 16.91 -3.48
C GLY A 117 -3.74 18.31 -3.74
N THR A 118 -3.22 19.31 -3.03
CA THR A 118 -3.69 20.71 -3.16
C THR A 118 -3.20 21.38 -4.44
N THR A 119 -1.99 21.06 -4.89
CA THR A 119 -1.32 21.72 -6.02
C THR A 119 -1.64 21.08 -7.38
N GLY A 120 -2.02 19.81 -7.40
CA GLY A 120 -2.22 19.00 -8.60
C GLY A 120 -1.00 18.13 -8.89
N MET A 121 -1.24 16.99 -9.54
CA MET A 121 -0.19 16.12 -10.10
C MET A 121 0.04 16.51 -11.56
N ASN A 122 1.32 16.61 -11.93
CA ASN A 122 1.71 16.85 -13.32
C ASN A 122 2.52 15.67 -13.86
N ILE A 123 2.36 15.39 -15.15
CA ILE A 123 3.12 14.39 -15.90
C ILE A 123 3.81 15.10 -17.05
N ASP A 124 5.13 14.97 -17.11
CA ASP A 124 6.01 15.53 -18.12
C ASP A 124 6.80 14.38 -18.77
N ALA A 125 6.85 14.32 -20.10
CA ALA A 125 7.73 13.39 -20.79
C ALA A 125 8.10 13.89 -22.20
N THR A 126 9.32 13.58 -22.63
CA THR A 126 9.78 13.87 -24.00
C THR A 126 9.84 12.58 -24.80
N PHE A 127 9.15 12.51 -25.94
CA PHE A 127 9.21 11.36 -26.83
C PHE A 127 10.39 11.46 -27.79
N LYS A 128 11.15 10.37 -27.92
CA LYS A 128 12.31 10.29 -28.80
C LYS A 128 12.31 9.00 -29.61
N LEU A 129 12.88 9.09 -30.79
CA LEU A 129 13.37 7.96 -31.58
C LEU A 129 14.89 7.93 -31.46
N GLY A 130 15.47 6.80 -31.09
CA GLY A 130 16.91 6.60 -30.96
C GLY A 130 17.39 5.38 -31.72
N THR A 131 18.71 5.31 -31.90
CA THR A 131 19.38 4.18 -32.55
C THR A 131 19.78 3.08 -31.57
N ASP A 132 19.61 3.29 -30.26
CA ASP A 132 19.87 2.32 -29.20
C ASP A 132 18.87 2.43 -28.04
N ASN A 133 18.99 1.50 -27.09
CA ASN A 133 18.15 1.41 -25.89
C ASN A 133 18.47 2.48 -24.83
N ALA A 134 19.46 3.34 -25.04
CA ALA A 134 19.68 4.53 -24.24
C ALA A 134 18.96 5.75 -24.84
N LEU A 135 18.30 5.57 -26.00
CA LEU A 135 17.82 6.67 -26.83
C LEU A 135 18.97 7.64 -27.08
N SER A 136 20.08 7.15 -27.66
CA SER A 136 21.16 7.95 -28.22
C SER A 136 20.94 8.18 -29.73
N GLY A 137 21.66 9.16 -30.32
CA GLY A 137 21.51 9.49 -31.74
C GLY A 137 20.11 9.99 -32.11
N THR A 138 19.44 10.70 -31.20
CA THR A 138 17.98 10.82 -31.22
C THR A 138 17.39 11.90 -32.11
N GLN A 139 16.21 11.60 -32.64
CA GLN A 139 15.22 12.59 -33.07
C GLN A 139 14.17 12.78 -31.96
N THR A 140 14.00 14.02 -31.48
CA THR A 140 12.86 14.36 -30.61
C THR A 140 11.58 14.42 -31.43
N LEU A 141 10.59 13.64 -31.05
CA LEU A 141 9.29 13.55 -31.74
C LEU A 141 8.27 14.52 -31.15
N GLY A 142 8.45 14.92 -29.89
CA GLY A 142 7.61 15.89 -29.20
C GLY A 142 7.67 15.74 -27.69
N ALA A 143 6.81 16.48 -27.00
CA ALA A 143 6.66 16.39 -25.55
C ALA A 143 5.18 16.26 -25.20
N VAL A 144 4.90 15.56 -24.11
CA VAL A 144 3.59 15.54 -23.46
C VAL A 144 3.69 16.25 -22.13
N TYR A 145 2.70 17.10 -21.89
CA TYR A 145 2.45 17.71 -20.60
C TYR A 145 0.99 17.47 -20.22
N VAL A 146 0.77 16.80 -19.10
CA VAL A 146 -0.54 16.67 -18.48
C VAL A 146 -0.45 17.28 -17.10
N GLY A 147 -0.96 18.50 -16.95
CA GLY A 147 -0.88 19.25 -15.71
C GLY A 147 -2.19 19.27 -14.93
N GLY A 148 -2.07 19.46 -13.61
CA GLY A 148 -3.19 19.79 -12.74
C GLY A 148 -4.17 18.65 -12.49
N ILE A 149 -3.75 17.39 -12.65
CA ILE A 149 -4.60 16.24 -12.35
C ILE A 149 -4.94 16.27 -10.87
N LYS A 150 -6.24 16.36 -10.58
CA LYS A 150 -6.81 16.32 -9.23
C LYS A 150 -8.03 15.43 -9.23
N ALA A 151 -8.09 14.53 -8.27
CA ALA A 151 -9.31 13.81 -7.96
C ALA A 151 -9.47 13.74 -6.45
N ASP A 152 -10.68 14.03 -6.00
CA ASP A 152 -11.08 13.86 -4.62
C ASP A 152 -12.14 12.77 -4.58
N ILE A 153 -11.78 11.63 -4.01
CA ILE A 153 -12.70 10.51 -3.83
C ILE A 153 -13.15 10.56 -2.37
N PRO A 154 -14.40 10.98 -2.11
CA PRO A 154 -14.89 11.16 -0.75
C PRO A 154 -14.92 9.83 0.01
N PRO A 155 -14.91 9.88 1.36
CA PRO A 155 -15.12 8.71 2.20
C PRO A 155 -16.38 7.94 1.77
N GLY A 156 -16.32 6.62 1.88
CA GLY A 156 -17.41 5.71 1.53
C GLY A 156 -17.65 4.68 2.62
N GLN A 157 -18.69 3.87 2.45
CA GLN A 157 -18.97 2.75 3.35
C GLN A 157 -19.28 1.48 2.57
N VAL A 158 -18.71 0.37 3.03
CA VAL A 158 -19.09 -0.98 2.64
C VAL A 158 -19.72 -1.67 3.85
N THR A 159 -20.90 -2.23 3.67
CA THR A 159 -21.57 -3.06 4.68
C THR A 159 -21.69 -4.49 4.18
N VAL A 160 -21.25 -5.44 4.99
CA VAL A 160 -21.35 -6.88 4.74
C VAL A 160 -22.25 -7.50 5.79
N TYR A 161 -23.22 -8.30 5.34
CA TYR A 161 -24.13 -9.05 6.20
C TYR A 161 -23.79 -10.53 6.16
N ILE A 162 -23.52 -11.11 7.32
CA ILE A 162 -23.24 -12.52 7.50
C ILE A 162 -24.39 -13.12 8.31
N ARG A 163 -25.20 -13.98 7.69
CA ARG A 163 -26.34 -14.65 8.33
C ARG A 163 -25.97 -16.08 8.75
N PRO A 164 -26.65 -16.69 9.74
CA PRO A 164 -26.45 -18.09 10.08
C PRO A 164 -26.77 -18.97 8.88
N ASN A 165 -25.97 -20.02 8.67
CA ASN A 165 -26.15 -21.00 7.59
C ASN A 165 -26.07 -20.41 6.15
N SER A 166 -25.43 -19.25 6.00
CA SER A 166 -25.13 -18.68 4.68
C SER A 166 -23.97 -19.44 4.03
N TYR A 167 -24.13 -19.88 2.78
CA TYR A 167 -23.03 -20.43 1.97
C TYR A 167 -22.23 -19.35 1.22
N GLY A 168 -22.50 -18.06 1.46
CA GLY A 168 -21.87 -16.95 0.76
C GLY A 168 -21.93 -15.62 1.52
N ILE A 169 -21.05 -14.71 1.13
CA ILE A 169 -20.92 -13.35 1.68
C ILE A 169 -21.72 -12.39 0.78
N TYR A 170 -22.64 -11.62 1.35
CA TYR A 170 -23.38 -10.58 0.62
C TYR A 170 -23.03 -9.20 1.18
N GLY A 171 -22.68 -8.27 0.29
CA GLY A 171 -22.31 -6.90 0.65
C GLY A 171 -22.89 -5.87 -0.31
N SER A 172 -23.05 -4.65 0.18
CA SER A 172 -23.45 -3.48 -0.60
C SER A 172 -22.57 -2.30 -0.23
N GLY A 173 -22.13 -1.52 -1.23
CA GLY A 173 -21.38 -0.28 -1.04
C GLY A 173 -22.23 0.94 -1.36
N GLN A 174 -22.02 2.04 -0.62
CA GLN A 174 -22.52 3.35 -0.99
C GLN A 174 -21.36 4.35 -1.04
N TYR A 175 -21.29 5.09 -2.15
CA TYR A 175 -20.40 6.25 -2.29
C TYR A 175 -21.17 7.47 -1.80
N PHE A 176 -20.59 8.23 -0.86
CA PHE A 176 -21.16 9.52 -0.48
C PHE A 176 -20.69 10.56 -1.49
N ALA A 177 -21.36 10.66 -2.64
CA ALA A 177 -21.18 11.79 -3.53
C ALA A 177 -21.74 13.05 -2.86
N GLN A 178 -20.94 14.12 -2.80
CA GLN A 178 -21.44 15.48 -2.58
C GLN A 178 -21.75 16.12 -3.93
#